data_AF-S6SG45-F1
#
_entry.id   AF-S6SG45-F1
#
_cell.length_a   1.000
_cell.length_b   1.000
_cell.length_c   1.000
_cell.angle_alpha   90.00
_cell.angle_beta   90.00
_cell.angle_gamma   90.00
#
_symmetry.space_group_name_H-M   'P 1'
#
loop_
_entity.id
_entity.type
_entity.pdbx_description
1 polymer ?
#
loop_
_entity_poly.entity_id
_entity_poly.type
_entity_poly.pdbx_seq_one_letter_code
_entity_poly.pdbx_strand_id
1 'polypeptide(L)'
;GVEAARDIHDLFSRADHLVLAAPLTPATRHIVNADVLGSAKPGLHLINIARGGLLDHEALLTALDQGNIGLASLDVTEPEPLPDDHPLYSHPRVRLSPHTSAISSNSRHEIADSFLANLERFVNGQALHNQADVQRGY
;
A
#
# COMPACT_ATOMS: atom_id res chain seq x y z
N GLY A 1 -1.35 22.42 -4.75
CA GLY A 1 -2.71 22.33 -4.19
C GLY A 1 -3.05 20.88 -3.95
N VAL A 2 -4.30 20.58 -3.57
CA VAL A 2 -4.88 19.21 -3.57
C VAL A 2 -5.96 19.19 -4.63
N GLU A 3 -5.89 18.21 -5.54
CA GLU A 3 -6.81 18.08 -6.67
C GLU A 3 -7.33 16.65 -6.72
N ALA A 4 -8.64 16.50 -6.94
CA ALA A 4 -9.24 15.19 -7.16
C ALA A 4 -8.98 14.75 -8.61
N ALA A 5 -8.48 13.54 -8.79
CA ALA A 5 -8.48 12.88 -10.09
C ALA A 5 -9.87 12.32 -10.41
N ARG A 6 -10.15 12.14 -11.70
CA ARG A 6 -11.44 11.59 -12.14
C ARG A 6 -11.61 10.13 -11.73
N ASP A 7 -10.54 9.37 -11.90
CA ASP A 7 -10.44 7.94 -11.59
C ASP A 7 -8.96 7.56 -11.40
N ILE A 8 -8.71 6.26 -11.19
CA ILE A 8 -7.36 5.74 -10.98
C ILE A 8 -6.52 5.78 -12.27
N HIS A 9 -7.12 5.60 -13.45
CA HIS A 9 -6.42 5.66 -14.73
C HIS A 9 -5.89 7.07 -15.00
N ASP A 10 -6.67 8.10 -14.69
CA ASP A 10 -6.26 9.50 -14.77
C ASP A 10 -5.06 9.80 -13.85
N LEU A 11 -4.98 9.17 -12.67
CA LEU A 11 -3.79 9.25 -11.79
C LEU A 11 -2.56 8.61 -12.45
N PHE A 12 -2.70 7.37 -12.91
CA PHE A 12 -1.60 6.61 -13.50
C PHE A 12 -1.07 7.24 -14.79
N SER A 13 -1.93 7.86 -15.60
CA SER A 13 -1.53 8.45 -16.89
C SER A 13 -0.75 9.77 -16.77
N ARG A 14 -0.78 10.42 -15.60
CA ARG A 14 -0.17 11.76 -15.39
C ARG A 14 0.92 11.80 -14.32
N ALA A 15 0.94 10.83 -13.40
CA ALA A 15 1.90 10.80 -12.32
C ALA A 15 3.28 10.32 -12.78
N ASP A 16 4.33 10.93 -12.22
CA ASP A 16 5.71 10.39 -12.27
C ASP A 16 5.99 9.46 -11.08
N HIS A 17 5.32 9.72 -9.96
CA HIS A 17 5.39 8.93 -8.73
C HIS A 17 3.97 8.73 -8.18
N LEU A 18 3.62 7.51 -7.82
CA LEU A 18 2.30 7.19 -7.28
C LEU A 18 2.44 6.34 -6.01
N VAL A 19 1.88 6.83 -4.90
CA VAL A 19 1.91 6.15 -3.60
C VAL A 19 0.53 5.58 -3.29
N LEU A 20 0.46 4.28 -3.02
CA LEU A 20 -0.73 3.62 -2.52
C LEU A 20 -0.83 3.83 -1.00
N ALA A 21 -1.90 4.48 -0.56
CA ALA A 21 -2.24 4.75 0.84
C ALA A 21 -3.70 4.40 1.16
N ALA A 22 -4.30 3.49 0.39
CA ALA A 22 -5.68 3.06 0.56
C ALA A 22 -5.79 1.85 1.51
N PRO A 23 -6.91 1.67 2.23
CA PRO A 23 -7.15 0.44 2.97
C PRO A 23 -7.40 -0.73 2.01
N LEU A 24 -7.05 -1.95 2.43
CA LEU A 24 -7.43 -3.17 1.72
C LEU A 24 -8.83 -3.61 2.15
N THR A 25 -9.76 -3.53 1.22
CA THR A 25 -11.16 -3.91 1.36
C THR A 25 -11.56 -4.79 0.17
N PRO A 26 -12.73 -5.44 0.17
CA PRO A 26 -13.23 -6.12 -1.02
C PRO A 26 -13.30 -5.22 -2.27
N ALA A 27 -13.56 -3.92 -2.10
CA ALA A 27 -13.66 -2.96 -3.21
C ALA A 27 -12.30 -2.48 -3.73
N THR A 28 -11.23 -2.58 -2.93
CA THR A 28 -9.88 -2.11 -3.28
C THR A 28 -8.88 -3.24 -3.52
N ARG A 29 -9.30 -4.50 -3.35
CA ARG A 29 -8.48 -5.67 -3.67
C ARG A 29 -8.12 -5.68 -5.16
N HIS A 30 -6.83 -5.74 -5.45
CA HIS A 30 -6.24 -5.65 -6.79
C HIS A 30 -6.77 -4.45 -7.59
N ILE A 31 -7.04 -3.32 -6.90
CA ILE A 31 -7.42 -2.07 -7.57
C ILE A 31 -6.31 -1.60 -8.52
N VAL A 32 -5.06 -1.93 -8.23
CA VAL A 32 -3.95 -1.81 -9.18
C VAL A 32 -3.73 -3.17 -9.83
N ASN A 33 -4.33 -3.36 -11.00
CA ASN A 33 -4.23 -4.55 -11.84
C ASN A 33 -3.60 -4.22 -13.21
N ALA A 34 -3.55 -5.18 -14.11
CA ALA A 34 -2.95 -5.02 -15.44
C ALA A 34 -3.57 -3.88 -16.26
N ASP A 35 -4.88 -3.64 -16.16
CA ASP A 35 -5.57 -2.57 -16.89
C ASP A 35 -5.13 -1.19 -16.38
N VAL A 36 -5.10 -1.00 -15.06
CA VAL A 36 -4.63 0.25 -14.44
C VAL A 36 -3.14 0.49 -14.74
N LEU A 37 -2.31 -0.54 -14.59
CA LEU A 37 -0.88 -0.46 -14.89
C LEU A 37 -0.61 -0.15 -16.37
N GLY A 38 -1.46 -0.61 -17.29
CA GLY A 38 -1.37 -0.32 -18.71
C GLY A 38 -1.66 1.14 -19.07
N SER A 39 -2.37 1.87 -18.21
CA SER A 39 -2.61 3.32 -18.37
C SER A 39 -1.46 4.20 -17.86
N ALA A 40 -0.43 3.60 -17.25
CA ALA A 40 0.66 4.32 -16.64
C ALA A 40 1.44 5.19 -17.64
N LYS A 41 1.80 6.38 -17.20
CA LYS A 41 2.86 7.16 -17.85
C LYS A 41 4.14 6.31 -17.90
N PRO A 42 4.80 6.14 -19.07
CA PRO A 42 6.02 5.36 -19.15
C PRO A 42 7.08 5.86 -18.17
N GLY A 43 7.66 4.94 -17.40
CA GLY A 43 8.66 5.26 -16.38
C GLY A 43 8.08 5.61 -15.00
N LEU A 44 6.76 5.51 -14.80
CA LEU A 44 6.11 5.71 -13.49
C LEU A 44 6.82 4.91 -12.39
N HIS A 45 7.07 5.56 -11.26
CA HIS A 45 7.51 4.90 -10.03
C HIS A 45 6.30 4.63 -9.14
N LEU A 46 5.95 3.35 -8.99
CA LEU A 46 4.88 2.89 -8.13
C LEU A 46 5.43 2.59 -6.72
N ILE A 47 4.79 3.13 -5.69
CA ILE A 47 5.14 2.90 -4.29
C ILE A 47 3.94 2.29 -3.56
N ASN A 48 4.12 1.14 -2.93
CA ASN A 48 3.10 0.53 -2.07
C ASN A 48 3.63 0.34 -0.65
N ILE A 49 3.09 1.14 0.27
CA ILE A 49 3.32 1.06 1.73
C ILE A 49 2.01 0.82 2.49
N ALA A 50 0.97 0.41 1.77
CA ALA A 50 -0.36 0.22 2.32
C ALA A 50 -0.61 -1.26 2.61
N ARG A 51 -1.03 -2.03 1.61
CA ARG A 51 -1.26 -3.49 1.73
C ARG A 51 -0.91 -4.18 0.41
N GLY A 52 -0.32 -5.37 0.48
CA GLY A 52 0.08 -6.13 -0.70
C GLY A 52 -1.09 -6.42 -1.64
N GLY A 53 -2.23 -6.84 -1.08
CA GLY A 53 -3.44 -7.18 -1.85
C GLY A 53 -4.14 -6.02 -2.56
N LEU A 54 -3.61 -4.79 -2.52
CA LEU A 54 -4.05 -3.71 -3.41
C LEU A 54 -3.50 -3.86 -4.83
N LEU A 55 -2.40 -4.59 -4.97
CA LEU A 55 -1.60 -4.69 -6.18
C LEU A 55 -1.54 -6.15 -6.65
N ASP A 56 -1.91 -6.37 -7.91
CA ASP A 56 -1.64 -7.64 -8.58
C ASP A 56 -0.14 -7.72 -8.91
N HIS A 57 0.57 -8.60 -8.21
CA HIS A 57 2.03 -8.76 -8.35
C HIS A 57 2.45 -9.31 -9.72
N GLU A 58 1.66 -10.20 -10.33
CA GLU A 58 1.97 -10.75 -11.66
C GLU A 58 1.80 -9.68 -12.73
N ALA A 59 0.74 -8.88 -12.60
CA ALA A 59 0.54 -7.72 -13.46
C ALA A 59 1.66 -6.68 -13.30
N LEU A 60 2.12 -6.44 -12.06
CA LEU A 60 3.26 -5.57 -11.80
C LEU A 60 4.53 -6.07 -12.49
N LEU A 61 4.88 -7.35 -12.33
CA LEU A 61 6.07 -7.94 -12.95
C LEU A 61 6.04 -7.78 -14.47
N THR A 62 4.89 -8.06 -15.08
CA THR A 62 4.68 -7.88 -16.53
C THR A 62 4.85 -6.42 -16.95
N ALA A 63 4.22 -5.48 -16.23
CA ALA A 63 4.26 -4.05 -16.54
C ALA A 63 5.65 -3.44 -16.30
N LEU A 64 6.39 -3.97 -15.33
CA LEU A 64 7.81 -3.72 -15.18
C LEU A 64 8.49 -4.23 -16.44
N ASP A 65 8.53 -5.52 -16.74
CA ASP A 65 9.26 -6.10 -17.88
C ASP A 65 9.03 -5.37 -19.21
N GLN A 66 7.82 -4.91 -19.49
CA GLN A 66 7.47 -4.14 -20.69
C GLN A 66 7.98 -2.69 -20.72
N GLY A 67 8.38 -2.13 -19.57
CA GLY A 67 8.88 -0.75 -19.44
C GLY A 67 7.81 0.28 -19.11
N ASN A 68 6.55 -0.13 -18.92
CA ASN A 68 5.46 0.78 -18.56
C ASN A 68 5.71 1.36 -17.16
N ILE A 69 6.08 0.50 -16.21
CA ILE A 69 6.53 0.90 -14.88
C ILE A 69 8.05 0.96 -14.85
N GLY A 70 8.59 2.11 -14.43
CA GLY A 70 10.03 2.35 -14.36
C GLY A 70 10.66 1.76 -13.10
N LEU A 71 9.93 1.76 -11.99
CA LEU A 71 10.38 1.29 -10.68
C LEU A 71 9.18 0.93 -9.80
N ALA A 72 9.33 -0.08 -8.96
CA ALA A 72 8.40 -0.37 -7.88
C ALA A 72 9.14 -0.35 -6.53
N SER A 73 8.64 0.40 -5.55
CA SER A 73 9.10 0.34 -4.15
C SER A 73 7.99 -0.22 -3.28
N LEU A 74 8.25 -1.35 -2.64
CA LEU A 74 7.25 -2.14 -1.91
C LEU A 74 7.75 -2.40 -0.49
N ASP A 75 6.92 -2.14 0.52
CA ASP A 75 7.16 -2.65 1.88
C ASP A 75 6.15 -3.75 2.27
N VAL A 76 5.09 -3.89 1.49
CA VAL A 76 4.01 -4.86 1.68
C VAL A 76 3.92 -5.83 0.52
N THR A 77 3.50 -7.07 0.80
CA THR A 77 3.31 -8.13 -0.21
C THR A 77 2.08 -8.99 0.16
N GLU A 78 1.58 -9.78 -0.78
CA GLU A 78 0.56 -10.80 -0.53
C GLU A 78 0.95 -12.07 -1.31
N PRO A 79 1.14 -13.24 -0.64
CA PRO A 79 1.18 -13.42 0.81
C PRO A 79 2.39 -12.70 1.46
N GLU A 80 2.37 -12.58 2.79
CA GLU A 80 3.43 -11.94 3.56
C GLU A 80 3.95 -12.92 4.66
N PRO A 81 5.23 -13.35 4.61
CA PRO A 81 6.22 -13.06 3.57
C PRO A 81 5.89 -13.75 2.22
N LEU A 82 6.50 -13.27 1.13
CA LEU A 82 6.44 -13.96 -0.15
C LEU A 82 7.14 -15.33 -0.07
N PRO A 83 6.71 -16.32 -0.87
CA PRO A 83 7.43 -17.59 -0.99
C PRO A 83 8.90 -17.38 -1.36
N ASP A 84 9.74 -18.32 -0.93
CA ASP A 84 11.14 -18.34 -1.36
C ASP A 84 11.23 -18.28 -2.90
N ASP A 85 12.27 -17.60 -3.40
CA ASP A 85 12.53 -17.38 -4.82
C ASP A 85 11.47 -16.56 -5.59
N HIS A 86 10.51 -15.91 -4.93
CA HIS A 86 9.54 -15.06 -5.61
C HIS A 86 10.23 -13.93 -6.42
N PRO A 87 9.84 -13.67 -7.70
CA PRO A 87 10.57 -12.75 -8.59
C PRO A 87 10.72 -11.32 -8.06
N LEU A 88 9.78 -10.83 -7.27
CA LEU A 88 9.86 -9.51 -6.63
C LEU A 88 11.11 -9.33 -5.74
N TYR A 89 11.69 -10.42 -5.20
CA TYR A 89 12.93 -10.33 -4.41
C TYR A 89 14.16 -9.96 -5.26
N SER A 90 14.20 -10.39 -6.53
CA SER A 90 15.39 -10.27 -7.38
C SER A 90 15.21 -9.36 -8.59
N HIS A 91 13.97 -8.95 -8.90
CA HIS A 91 13.68 -8.13 -10.06
C HIS A 91 14.44 -6.78 -9.99
N PRO A 92 15.21 -6.39 -11.03
CA PRO A 92 16.16 -5.26 -10.95
C PRO A 92 15.50 -3.88 -10.75
N ARG A 93 14.21 -3.77 -11.10
CA ARG A 93 13.39 -2.57 -10.90
C ARG A 93 12.40 -2.67 -9.74
N VAL A 94 12.63 -3.60 -8.82
CA VAL A 94 11.90 -3.66 -7.55
C VAL A 94 12.84 -3.26 -6.41
N ARG A 95 12.33 -2.49 -5.47
CA ARG A 95 12.94 -2.19 -4.17
C ARG A 95 11.99 -2.71 -3.12
N LEU A 96 12.28 -3.91 -2.62
CA LEU A 96 11.46 -4.56 -1.61
C LEU A 96 12.13 -4.42 -0.25
N SER A 97 11.39 -3.95 0.74
CA SER A 97 11.76 -4.03 2.15
C SER A 97 10.76 -4.92 2.90
N PRO A 98 11.11 -5.40 4.10
CA PRO A 98 10.11 -5.92 5.03
C PRO A 98 9.03 -4.86 5.34
N HIS A 99 7.89 -5.31 5.86
CA HIS A 99 6.75 -4.47 6.23
C HIS A 99 7.02 -3.69 7.52
N THR A 100 7.85 -2.65 7.38
CA THR A 100 8.40 -1.88 8.49
C THR A 100 8.40 -0.38 8.21
N SER A 101 7.78 0.10 7.13
CA SER A 101 7.71 1.53 6.79
C SER A 101 7.01 2.38 7.87
N ALA A 102 6.07 1.77 8.61
CA ALA A 102 5.39 2.40 9.75
C ALA A 102 6.21 2.37 11.06
N ILE A 103 7.36 1.67 11.09
CA ILE A 103 8.14 1.46 12.30
C ILE A 103 9.28 2.48 12.38
N SER A 104 9.18 3.38 13.35
CA SER A 104 10.21 4.33 13.75
C SER A 104 10.82 3.95 15.11
N SER A 105 11.88 4.65 15.53
CA SER A 105 12.46 4.50 16.86
C SER A 105 11.47 4.79 18.00
N ASN A 106 10.43 5.58 17.73
CA ASN A 106 9.44 5.98 18.73
C ASN A 106 8.11 5.20 18.65
N SER A 107 7.89 4.41 17.60
CA SER A 107 6.58 3.75 17.35
C SER A 107 6.10 2.89 18.52
N ARG A 108 7.00 2.26 19.28
CA ARG A 108 6.62 1.48 20.46
C ARG A 108 5.98 2.34 21.56
N HIS A 109 6.50 3.54 21.79
CA HIS A 109 5.93 4.47 22.77
C HIS A 109 4.59 5.01 22.27
N GLU A 110 4.51 5.45 21.00
CA GLU A 110 3.27 5.98 20.43
C GLU A 110 2.12 4.96 20.44
N ILE A 111 2.43 3.70 20.13
CA ILE A 111 1.45 2.61 20.23
C ILE A 111 1.02 2.39 21.68
N ALA A 112 1.97 2.38 22.63
CA ALA A 112 1.66 2.20 24.04
C ALA A 112 0.81 3.35 24.58
N ASP A 113 1.13 4.60 24.24
CA ASP A 113 0.39 5.80 24.65
C ASP A 113 -1.05 5.78 24.11
N SER A 114 -1.21 5.45 22.83
CA SER A 114 -2.52 5.31 22.19
C SER A 114 -3.34 4.19 22.84
N PHE A 115 -2.70 3.05 23.14
CA PHE A 115 -3.35 1.94 23.83
C PHE A 115 -3.78 2.31 25.25
N LEU A 116 -2.90 2.92 26.04
CA LEU A 116 -3.20 3.32 27.43
C LEU A 116 -4.32 4.36 27.50
N ALA A 117 -4.32 5.34 26.59
CA ALA A 117 -5.39 6.32 26.48
C ALA A 117 -6.75 5.65 26.16
N ASN A 118 -6.77 4.65 25.29
CA ASN A 118 -7.98 3.89 24.98
C ASN A 118 -8.38 2.92 26.10
N LEU A 119 -7.43 2.36 26.85
CA LEU A 119 -7.70 1.52 28.01
C LEU A 119 -8.41 2.31 29.12
N GLU A 120 -7.92 3.52 29.43
CA GLU A 120 -8.56 4.40 30.40
C GLU A 120 -10.00 4.75 29.97
N ARG A 121 -10.20 5.09 28.69
CA ARG A 121 -11.53 5.35 28.14
C ARG A 121 -12.45 4.14 28.25
N PHE A 122 -11.94 2.96 27.90
CA PHE A 122 -12.70 1.72 27.97
C PHE A 122 -13.19 1.41 29.37
N VAL A 123 -12.31 1.49 30.39
CA VAL A 123 -12.68 1.22 31.79
C VAL A 123 -13.71 2.22 32.31
N ASN A 124 -13.67 3.47 31.84
CA ASN A 124 -14.61 4.52 32.22
C ASN A 124 -15.89 4.57 31.36
N GLY A 125 -16.09 3.61 30.45
CA GLY A 125 -17.26 3.58 29.56
C GLY A 125 -17.32 4.75 28.56
N GLN A 126 -16.17 5.34 28.23
CA GLN A 126 -16.05 6.46 27.30
C GLN A 126 -15.80 5.99 25.87
N ALA A 127 -16.12 6.85 24.90
CA ALA A 127 -15.83 6.59 23.49
C ALA A 127 -14.31 6.46 23.24
N LEU A 128 -13.93 5.42 22.50
CA LEU A 128 -12.55 5.16 22.09
C LEU A 128 -12.12 6.07 20.93
N HIS A 129 -10.82 6.35 20.87
CA HIS A 129 -10.17 7.00 19.74
C HIS A 129 -9.87 6.01 18.61
N ASN A 130 -9.83 6.52 17.37
CA ASN A 130 -9.37 5.79 16.17
C ASN A 130 -10.06 4.43 16.00
N GLN A 131 -11.39 4.39 16.18
CA GLN A 131 -12.17 3.17 16.02
C GLN A 131 -12.20 2.76 14.55
N ALA A 132 -11.82 1.50 14.29
CA ALA A 132 -11.98 0.88 12.99
C ALA A 132 -13.42 0.37 12.82
N ASP A 133 -14.01 0.55 11.64
CA ASP A 133 -15.28 -0.04 11.28
C ASP A 133 -15.04 -1.41 10.64
N VAL A 134 -15.30 -2.48 11.40
CA VAL A 134 -15.07 -3.86 10.95
C VAL A 134 -15.90 -4.21 9.71
N GLN A 135 -17.08 -3.60 9.51
CA GLN A 135 -17.89 -3.86 8.32
C GLN A 135 -17.32 -3.16 7.08
N ARG A 136 -16.72 -1.98 7.25
CA ARG A 136 -16.05 -1.26 6.16
C ARG A 136 -14.64 -1.77 5.87
N GLY A 137 -14.02 -2.44 6.85
CA GLY A 137 -12.68 -3.01 6.75
C GLY A 137 -11.56 -2.02 7.03
N TYR A 138 -11.86 -0.85 7.61
CA TYR A 138 -10.90 0.17 8.04
C TYR A 138 -11.49 1.16 9.05
#